data_AF-A0A9Q9P414-F1
#
_entry.id   AF-A0A9Q9P414-F1
#
_cell.length_a   1.000
_cell.length_b   1.000
_cell.length_c   1.000
_cell.angle_alpha   90.00
_cell.angle_beta   90.00
_cell.angle_gamma   90.00
#
_symmetry.space_group_name_H-M   'P 1'
#
loop_
_entity.id
_entity.type
_entity.pdbx_description
1 polymer ?
#
loop_
_entity_poly.entity_id
_entity_poly.type
_entity_poly.pdbx_seq_one_letter_code
_entity_poly.pdbx_strand_id
1 'polypeptide(L)'
;MARAQNDELMRNKMHLGDVYKQELALELTKAGYELRYNSKNNTFDMAHFSDEQIRAFSRRSEQIEKGLAAMGLTRETADAQTKSRVSMATREKKTEHSREEIHQEWASRAKTLGIDFDNREWQGHGKTSGG
;
A
#
# COMPACT_ATOMS: atom_id res chain seq x y z
N MET A 1 34.34 -3.28 -14.54
CA MET A 1 33.84 -3.83 -13.27
C MET A 1 33.00 -2.77 -12.56
N ALA A 2 31.68 -2.95 -12.47
CA ALA A 2 30.76 -2.07 -11.72
C ALA A 2 29.76 -2.92 -10.93
N ARG A 3 30.28 -3.88 -10.15
CA ARG A 3 29.48 -4.91 -9.44
C ARG A 3 29.28 -4.59 -7.96
N ALA A 4 30.05 -3.67 -7.38
CA ALA A 4 30.06 -3.43 -5.93
C ALA A 4 28.99 -2.44 -5.43
N GLN A 5 28.57 -1.44 -6.21
CA GLN A 5 27.62 -0.41 -5.75
C GLN A 5 26.20 -0.93 -5.55
N ASN A 6 25.75 -1.87 -6.39
CA ASN A 6 24.40 -2.43 -6.25
C ASN A 6 24.28 -3.38 -5.06
N ASP A 7 25.35 -4.10 -4.72
CA ASP A 7 25.31 -5.08 -3.63
C ASP A 7 25.07 -4.42 -2.27
N GLU A 8 25.64 -3.24 -2.03
CA GLU A 8 25.41 -2.47 -0.81
C GLU A 8 23.99 -1.89 -0.77
N LEU A 9 23.50 -1.37 -1.90
CA LEU A 9 22.11 -0.93 -2.06
C LEU A 9 21.11 -2.06 -1.78
N MET A 10 21.38 -3.26 -2.29
CA MET A 10 20.53 -4.43 -2.08
C MET A 10 20.59 -4.93 -0.64
N ARG A 11 21.77 -4.95 -0.01
CA ARG A 11 21.93 -5.28 1.41
C ARG A 11 21.18 -4.31 2.31
N ASN A 12 21.19 -3.02 1.98
CA ASN A 12 20.59 -1.96 2.79
C ASN A 12 19.16 -1.61 2.40
N LYS A 13 18.54 -2.32 1.45
CA LYS A 13 17.21 -2.01 0.90
C LYS A 13 16.13 -1.83 1.98
N MET A 14 16.12 -2.70 3.00
CA MET A 14 15.14 -2.62 4.09
C MET A 14 15.34 -1.35 4.91
N HIS A 15 16.59 -1.06 5.29
CA HIS A 15 16.94 0.13 6.07
C HIS A 15 16.61 1.42 5.30
N LEU A 16 16.99 1.50 4.02
CA LEU A 16 16.66 2.64 3.15
C LEU A 16 15.14 2.82 3.01
N GLY A 17 14.39 1.71 2.93
CA GLY A 17 12.94 1.73 2.92
C GLY A 17 12.35 2.31 4.21
N ASP A 18 12.92 2.00 5.37
CA ASP A 18 12.47 2.53 6.65
C ASP A 18 12.82 4.02 6.82
N VAL A 19 14.01 4.45 6.38
CA VAL A 19 14.38 5.87 6.34
C VAL A 19 13.39 6.65 5.49
N TYR A 20 13.07 6.16 4.28
CA TYR A 20 12.07 6.79 3.42
C TYR A 20 10.70 6.96 4.12
N LYS A 21 10.22 5.92 4.80
CA LYS A 21 8.93 5.99 5.50
C LYS A 21 8.97 6.96 6.67
N GLN A 22 10.06 7.02 7.42
CA GLN A 22 10.22 7.95 8.55
C GLN A 22 10.21 9.40 8.07
N GLU A 23 10.97 9.72 7.02
CA GLU A 23 10.97 11.06 6.42
C GLU A 23 9.59 11.44 5.86
N LEU A 24 8.92 10.51 5.16
CA LEU A 24 7.58 10.75 4.65
C LEU A 24 6.56 10.99 5.78
N ALA A 25 6.64 10.21 6.85
CA ALA A 25 5.76 10.39 8.01
C ALA A 25 6.00 11.75 8.69
N LEU A 26 7.26 12.17 8.80
CA LEU A 26 7.62 13.47 9.36
C LEU A 26 7.02 14.62 8.53
N GLU A 27 7.18 14.58 7.21
CA GLU A 27 6.66 15.63 6.33
C GLU A 27 5.12 15.67 6.31
N LEU A 28 4.45 14.52 6.33
CA LEU A 28 2.99 14.46 6.44
C LEU A 28 2.48 15.02 7.77
N THR A 29 3.17 14.69 8.88
CA THR A 29 2.83 15.23 10.21
C THR A 29 3.03 16.76 10.25
N LYS A 30 4.14 17.27 9.68
CA LYS A 30 4.38 18.72 9.54
C LYS A 30 3.31 19.42 8.71
N ALA A 31 2.78 18.74 7.69
CA ALA A 31 1.66 19.22 6.87
C ALA A 31 0.28 19.13 7.57
N GLY A 32 0.24 18.63 8.80
CA GLY A 32 -0.96 18.54 9.63
C GLY A 32 -1.81 17.29 9.41
N TYR A 33 -1.23 16.21 8.86
CA TYR A 33 -1.92 14.92 8.76
C TYR A 33 -1.64 14.05 9.99
N GLU A 34 -2.69 13.44 10.52
CA GLU A 34 -2.57 12.38 11.50
C GLU A 34 -2.29 11.03 10.79
N LEU A 35 -1.44 10.20 11.39
CA LEU A 35 -1.01 8.92 10.82
C LEU A 35 -1.39 7.76 11.74
N ARG A 36 -1.87 6.66 11.15
CA ARG A 36 -2.14 5.38 11.79
C ARG A 36 -1.00 4.41 11.47
N TYR A 37 -0.18 4.10 12.47
CA TYR A 37 0.96 3.20 12.31
C TYR A 37 0.60 1.72 12.42
N ASN A 38 1.27 0.90 11.64
CA ASN A 38 1.26 -0.55 11.73
C ASN A 38 2.63 -1.04 12.23
N SER A 39 2.67 -1.45 13.50
CA SER A 39 3.89 -1.89 14.17
C SER A 39 4.48 -3.20 13.61
N LYS A 40 3.69 -4.01 12.88
CA LYS A 40 4.15 -5.30 12.37
C LYS A 40 5.13 -5.18 11.21
N ASN A 41 5.03 -4.12 10.42
CA ASN A 41 5.78 -3.94 9.17
C ASN A 41 6.37 -2.53 9.01
N ASN A 42 6.32 -1.72 10.07
CA ASN A 42 6.79 -0.35 10.07
C ASN A 42 6.20 0.45 8.89
N THR A 43 4.89 0.34 8.66
CA THR A 43 4.16 1.17 7.69
C THR A 43 3.15 2.03 8.41
N PHE A 44 2.58 3.00 7.70
CA PHE A 44 1.50 3.83 8.21
C PHE A 44 0.54 4.18 7.09
N ASP A 45 -0.68 4.53 7.45
CA ASP A 45 -1.68 5.12 6.59
C ASP A 45 -2.13 6.47 7.18
N MET A 46 -2.66 7.37 6.37
CA MET A 46 -3.27 8.60 6.88
C MET A 46 -4.57 8.25 7.64
N ALA A 47 -4.72 8.81 8.84
CA ALA A 47 -5.72 8.35 9.81
C ALA A 47 -7.17 8.54 9.35
N HIS A 48 -7.44 9.60 8.57
CA HIS A 48 -8.77 9.93 8.06
C HIS A 48 -9.27 8.98 6.95
N PHE A 49 -8.40 8.13 6.38
CA PHE A 49 -8.83 7.06 5.47
C PHE A 49 -9.12 5.75 6.21
N SER A 50 -10.28 5.17 5.91
CA SER A 50 -10.67 3.85 6.40
C SER A 50 -9.94 2.73 5.64
N ASP A 51 -9.84 1.56 6.26
CA ASP A 51 -9.25 0.39 5.60
C ASP A 51 -10.04 -0.04 4.35
N GLU A 52 -11.36 0.19 4.33
CA GLU A 52 -12.20 -0.09 3.15
C GLU A 52 -11.84 0.84 1.99
N GLN A 53 -11.69 2.14 2.26
CA GLN A 53 -11.27 3.12 1.27
C GLN A 53 -9.89 2.76 0.71
N ILE A 54 -8.91 2.44 1.57
CA ILE A 54 -7.57 2.03 1.15
C ILE A 54 -7.61 0.74 0.30
N ARG A 55 -8.40 -0.26 0.72
CA ARG A 55 -8.56 -1.53 -0.02
C ARG A 55 -9.13 -1.32 -1.41
N ALA A 56 -10.10 -0.41 -1.58
CA ALA A 56 -10.72 -0.13 -2.88
C ALA A 56 -9.76 0.48 -3.92
N PHE A 57 -8.63 1.05 -3.48
CA PHE A 57 -7.54 1.49 -4.35
C PHE A 57 -6.41 0.46 -4.50
N SER A 58 -6.45 -0.65 -3.74
CA SER A 58 -5.40 -1.67 -3.68
C SER A 58 -5.69 -2.90 -4.57
N ARG A 59 -6.23 -2.69 -5.78
CA ARG A 59 -6.67 -3.76 -6.71
C ARG A 59 -5.63 -4.85 -6.96
N ARG A 60 -4.36 -4.45 -7.11
CA ARG A 60 -3.27 -5.41 -7.35
C ARG A 60 -3.07 -6.36 -6.18
N SER A 61 -3.21 -5.86 -4.96
CA SER A 61 -3.12 -6.67 -3.75
C SER A 61 -4.26 -7.68 -3.68
N GLU A 62 -5.48 -7.24 -4.02
CA GLU A 62 -6.69 -8.08 -4.05
C GLU A 62 -6.59 -9.20 -5.09
N GLN A 63 -6.07 -8.92 -6.29
CA GLN A 63 -5.83 -9.94 -7.32
C GLN A 63 -4.87 -11.04 -6.83
N ILE A 64 -3.81 -10.67 -6.13
CA ILE A 64 -2.85 -11.63 -5.56
C ILE A 64 -3.53 -12.46 -4.47
N GLU A 65 -4.30 -11.83 -3.58
CA GLU A 65 -5.03 -12.52 -2.51
C GLU A 65 -6.04 -13.52 -3.06
N LYS A 66 -6.82 -13.15 -4.09
CA LYS A 66 -7.71 -14.07 -4.80
C LYS A 66 -6.96 -15.23 -5.44
N GLY A 67 -5.81 -14.95 -6.07
CA GLY A 67 -4.97 -15.99 -6.66
C GLY A 67 -4.39 -16.98 -5.64
N LEU A 68 -4.01 -16.50 -4.45
CA LEU A 68 -3.58 -17.35 -3.34
C LEU A 68 -4.76 -18.14 -2.74
N ALA A 69 -5.91 -17.50 -2.56
CA ALA A 69 -7.11 -18.13 -2.02
C ALA A 69 -7.62 -19.27 -2.91
N ALA A 70 -7.51 -19.13 -4.24
CA ALA A 70 -7.82 -20.21 -5.19
C ALA A 70 -6.94 -21.46 -5.00
N MET A 71 -5.82 -21.32 -4.30
CA MET A 71 -4.91 -22.42 -3.93
C MET A 71 -5.06 -22.86 -2.47
N GLY A 72 -6.05 -22.32 -1.73
CA GLY A 72 -6.20 -22.56 -0.29
C GLY A 72 -5.13 -21.88 0.57
N LEU A 73 -4.44 -20.87 0.03
CA LEU A 73 -3.35 -20.16 0.71
C LEU A 73 -3.76 -18.72 1.04
N THR A 74 -3.06 -18.14 2.02
CA THR A 74 -3.12 -16.72 2.35
C THR A 74 -1.73 -16.10 2.18
N ARG A 75 -1.61 -14.78 2.37
CA ARG A 75 -0.30 -14.11 2.38
C ARG A 75 0.57 -14.57 3.54
N GLU A 76 -0.02 -15.05 4.62
CA GLU A 76 0.69 -15.51 5.80
C GLU A 76 1.19 -16.95 5.60
N THR A 77 0.39 -17.79 4.93
CA THR A 77 0.71 -19.23 4.77
C THR A 77 1.51 -19.55 3.51
N ALA A 78 1.47 -18.69 2.49
CA ALA A 78 2.23 -18.91 1.26
C ALA A 78 3.73 -18.60 1.41
N ASP A 79 4.58 -19.46 0.84
CA ASP A 79 6.02 -19.21 0.73
C ASP A 79 6.33 -18.09 -0.29
N ALA A 80 7.58 -17.60 -0.28
CA ALA A 80 8.01 -16.49 -1.13
C ALA A 80 7.96 -16.81 -2.64
N GLN A 81 8.26 -18.05 -3.03
CA GLN A 81 8.26 -18.48 -4.42
C GLN A 81 6.82 -18.52 -4.97
N THR A 82 5.88 -19.06 -4.19
CA THR A 82 4.46 -19.11 -4.50
C THR A 82 3.87 -17.71 -4.62
N LYS A 83 4.18 -16.80 -3.68
CA LYS A 83 3.79 -15.38 -3.77
C LYS A 83 4.30 -14.72 -5.05
N SER A 84 5.56 -14.94 -5.41
CA SER A 84 6.16 -14.40 -6.63
C SER A 84 5.45 -14.93 -7.89
N ARG A 85 5.22 -16.25 -7.96
CA ARG A 85 4.53 -16.90 -9.09
C ARG A 85 3.10 -16.39 -9.25
N VAL A 86 2.31 -16.35 -8.17
CA VAL A 86 0.94 -15.83 -8.21
C VAL A 86 0.93 -14.35 -8.59
N SER A 87 1.89 -13.56 -8.10
CA SER A 87 2.03 -12.17 -8.53
C SER A 87 2.26 -12.07 -10.04
N MET A 88 3.16 -12.86 -10.62
CA MET A 88 3.34 -12.81 -12.08
C MET A 88 2.12 -13.31 -12.85
N ALA A 89 1.48 -14.41 -12.42
CA ALA A 89 0.36 -15.03 -13.10
C ALA A 89 -0.92 -14.18 -13.08
N THR A 90 -1.15 -13.42 -12.01
CA THR A 90 -2.34 -12.54 -11.85
C THR A 90 -2.14 -11.16 -12.46
N ARG A 91 -0.98 -10.88 -13.07
CA ARG A 91 -0.68 -9.59 -13.66
C ARG A 91 -1.35 -9.47 -15.03
N GLU A 92 -2.38 -8.65 -15.10
CA GLU A 92 -2.97 -8.27 -16.38
C GLU A 92 -1.99 -7.47 -17.24
N LYS A 93 -2.10 -7.64 -18.56
CA LYS A 93 -1.31 -6.88 -19.52
C LYS A 93 -1.69 -5.40 -19.41
N LYS A 94 -0.70 -4.51 -19.37
CA LYS A 94 -0.95 -3.07 -19.31
C LYS A 94 -1.69 -2.64 -20.58
N THR A 95 -2.88 -2.11 -20.40
CA THR A 95 -3.67 -1.41 -21.42
C THR A 95 -3.32 0.08 -21.39
N GLU A 96 -3.40 0.74 -22.54
CA GLU A 96 -3.26 2.19 -22.60
C GLU A 96 -4.56 2.82 -22.14
N HIS A 97 -4.45 3.71 -21.14
CA HIS A 97 -5.52 4.58 -20.68
C HIS A 97 -4.97 6.00 -20.67
N SER A 98 -5.79 6.96 -21.06
CA SER A 98 -5.44 8.38 -20.92
C SER A 98 -5.36 8.76 -19.44
N ARG A 99 -4.62 9.83 -19.16
CA ARG A 99 -4.52 10.36 -17.79
C ARG A 99 -5.88 10.83 -17.28
N GLU A 100 -6.68 11.38 -18.18
CA GLU A 100 -8.01 11.92 -17.94
C GLU A 100 -8.99 10.81 -17.56
N GLU A 101 -8.99 9.68 -18.26
CA GLU A 101 -9.82 8.51 -17.93
C GLU A 101 -9.48 7.95 -16.55
N ILE A 102 -8.19 7.79 -16.24
CA ILE A 102 -7.73 7.31 -14.92
C ILE A 102 -8.20 8.27 -13.82
N HIS A 103 -8.05 9.58 -14.03
CA HIS A 103 -8.47 10.58 -13.05
C HIS A 103 -9.99 10.56 -12.82
N GLN A 104 -10.78 10.48 -13.89
CA GLN A 104 -12.24 10.38 -13.79
C GLN A 104 -12.66 9.11 -13.03
N GLU A 105 -12.00 7.99 -13.30
CA GLU A 105 -12.26 6.73 -12.60
C GLU A 105 -11.95 6.87 -11.09
N TRP A 106 -10.83 7.49 -10.73
CA TRP A 106 -10.45 7.69 -9.33
C TRP A 106 -11.40 8.65 -8.61
N ALA A 107 -11.78 9.76 -9.26
CA ALA A 107 -12.73 10.72 -8.70
C ALA A 107 -14.11 10.07 -8.46
N SER A 108 -14.60 9.29 -9.43
CA SER A 108 -15.87 8.54 -9.32
C SER A 108 -15.81 7.52 -8.18
N ARG A 109 -14.69 6.80 -8.06
CA ARG A 109 -14.49 5.82 -6.97
C ARG A 109 -14.42 6.50 -5.60
N ALA A 110 -13.65 7.59 -5.48
CA ALA A 110 -13.54 8.34 -4.24
C ALA A 110 -14.91 8.87 -3.77
N LYS A 111 -15.72 9.39 -4.71
CA LYS A 111 -17.09 9.82 -4.44
C LYS A 111 -17.97 8.66 -3.95
N THR A 112 -17.92 7.51 -4.63
CA THR A 112 -18.67 6.31 -4.24
C THR A 112 -18.31 5.83 -2.83
N LEU A 113 -17.04 5.97 -2.45
CA LEU A 113 -16.52 5.58 -1.14
C LEU A 113 -16.68 6.67 -0.06
N GLY A 114 -17.32 7.79 -0.38
CA GLY A 114 -17.52 8.91 0.55
C GLY A 114 -16.21 9.48 1.08
N ILE A 115 -15.15 9.50 0.26
CA ILE A 115 -13.87 10.08 0.66
C ILE A 115 -14.02 11.60 0.75
N ASP A 116 -13.76 12.12 1.95
CA ASP A 116 -13.60 13.54 2.20
C ASP A 116 -12.10 13.88 2.24
N PHE A 117 -11.66 14.72 1.30
CA PHE A 117 -10.26 15.15 1.22
C PHE A 117 -10.00 16.43 2.02
N ASP A 118 -11.05 17.15 2.41
CA ASP A 118 -10.96 18.40 3.15
C ASP A 118 -11.00 18.14 4.66
N ASN A 119 -11.70 17.09 5.09
CA ASN A 119 -11.71 16.66 6.48
C ASN A 119 -10.55 15.71 6.80
N ARG A 120 -9.64 16.20 7.64
CA ARG A 120 -8.45 15.45 8.11
C ARG A 120 -8.63 14.84 9.49
N GLU A 121 -9.80 15.02 10.11
CA GLU A 121 -10.08 14.47 11.43
C GLU A 121 -10.12 12.94 11.38
N TRP A 122 -9.51 12.33 12.38
CA TRP A 122 -9.54 10.88 12.52
C TRP A 122 -10.96 10.39 12.83
N GLN A 123 -11.50 9.53 11.97
CA GLN A 123 -12.86 9.00 12.08
C GLN A 123 -13.00 7.83 13.08
N GLY A 124 -12.00 7.58 13.95
CA GLY A 124 -12.07 6.48 14.93
C GLY A 124 -11.93 5.07 14.35
N HIS A 125 -11.80 4.92 13.02
CA HIS A 125 -11.74 3.62 12.36
C HIS A 125 -10.29 3.13 12.22
N GLY A 126 -9.87 2.30 13.17
CA GLY A 126 -8.59 1.62 13.15
C GLY A 126 -8.28 1.11 14.54
N LYS A 127 -7.81 -0.13 14.69
CA LYS A 127 -7.36 -0.62 16.00
C LYS A 127 -6.26 0.30 16.49
N THR A 128 -6.51 1.04 17.57
CA THR A 128 -5.46 1.56 18.44
C THR A 128 -4.63 0.36 18.86
N SER A 129 -3.44 0.20 18.27
CA SER A 129 -2.42 -0.66 18.86
C SER A 129 -1.95 0.03 20.13
N GLY A 130 -2.74 -0.11 21.20
CA GLY A 130 -2.34 0.25 22.54
C GLY A 130 -1.42 -0.82 23.12
N GLY A 131 -0.37 -0.36 23.80
CA GLY A 131 0.53 -1.18 24.64
C GLY A 131 1.78 -1.65 23.92
#